data_AF-A0A7S3EJA3-F1
#
_entry.id   AF-A0A7S3EJA3-F1
#
_cell.length_a   1.000
_cell.length_b   1.000
_cell.length_c   1.000
_cell.angle_alpha   90.00
_cell.angle_beta   90.00
_cell.angle_gamma   90.00
#
_symmetry.space_group_name_H-M   'P 1'
#
loop_
_entity.id
_entity.type
_entity.pdbx_description
1 polymer ?
#
loop_
_entity_poly.entity_id
_entity_poly.type
_entity_poly.pdbx_seq_one_letter_code
_entity_poly.pdbx_strand_id
1 'polypeptide(L)'
;MMNTVRLLREVKRSHIRSSRRLSTRRDQVLVWVLGGPGSGKGTQCKLVQKNFDAEHLIPGEMLRREASRKTELGCKIESMLMDGRIVPPTVTVPLLKEAIAATDKKIVLIDGFPRDLENRAEFHRSLARDCDLLLVYEW
;
A
#
# COMPACT_ATOMS: atom_id res chain seq x y z
N MET A 1 13.23 -33.62 -14.30
CA MET A 1 12.02 -34.07 -15.02
C MET A 1 10.82 -33.42 -14.35
N MET A 2 10.10 -32.58 -15.11
CA MET A 2 9.04 -31.64 -14.66
C MET A 2 7.72 -32.32 -14.27
N ASN A 3 7.05 -31.77 -13.26
CA ASN A 3 5.59 -31.85 -13.05
C ASN A 3 5.12 -30.41 -12.76
N THR A 4 4.72 -29.58 -13.72
CA THR A 4 3.49 -29.58 -14.53
C THR A 4 2.21 -29.50 -13.69
N VAL A 5 1.93 -28.32 -13.12
CA VAL A 5 0.56 -27.94 -12.74
C VAL A 5 0.14 -26.78 -13.64
N ARG A 6 -0.74 -27.16 -14.56
CA ARG A 6 -1.35 -26.38 -15.63
C ARG A 6 -2.64 -25.80 -15.08
N LEU A 7 -2.66 -24.51 -14.74
CA LEU A 7 -3.89 -23.74 -14.63
C LEU A 7 -3.58 -22.33 -15.13
N LEU A 8 -4.34 -21.87 -16.13
CA LEU A 8 -4.38 -20.53 -16.78
C LEU A 8 -4.37 -20.65 -18.32
N ARG A 9 -5.30 -21.44 -18.87
CA ARG A 9 -5.75 -21.29 -20.25
C ARG A 9 -7.23 -21.63 -20.35
N GLU A 10 -8.09 -20.68 -19.98
CA GLU A 10 -9.38 -20.47 -20.63
C GLU A 10 -10.03 -19.17 -20.13
N VAL A 11 -9.69 -18.06 -20.77
CA VAL A 11 -10.62 -16.93 -20.90
C VAL A 11 -10.68 -16.63 -22.39
N LYS A 12 -11.80 -17.04 -22.99
CA LYS A 12 -12.07 -16.97 -24.43
C LYS A 12 -11.92 -15.54 -24.93
N ARG A 13 -11.20 -15.42 -26.05
CA ARG A 13 -11.27 -14.30 -26.98
C ARG A 13 -12.70 -14.20 -27.52
N SER A 14 -13.42 -13.13 -27.20
CA SER A 14 -14.44 -12.54 -28.08
C SER A 14 -14.76 -11.13 -27.59
N HIS A 15 -14.72 -10.17 -28.53
CA HIS A 15 -15.01 -8.73 -28.36
C HIS A 15 -13.88 -7.84 -27.82
N ILE A 16 -12.94 -7.54 -28.74
CA ILE A 16 -12.32 -6.22 -28.79
C ILE A 16 -13.44 -5.21 -29.10
N ARG A 17 -13.94 -4.54 -28.06
CA ARG A 17 -14.56 -3.22 -28.18
C ARG A 17 -13.92 -2.35 -27.11
N SER A 18 -13.03 -1.47 -27.58
CA SER A 18 -12.45 -0.35 -26.84
C SER A 18 -13.53 0.34 -26.00
N SER A 19 -13.51 0.04 -24.71
CA SER A 19 -14.07 0.89 -23.68
C SER A 19 -13.06 0.81 -22.55
N ARG A 20 -12.26 1.86 -22.39
CA ARG A 20 -11.55 2.09 -21.12
C ARG A 20 -12.64 2.15 -20.05
N ARG A 21 -12.99 1.00 -19.45
CA ARG A 21 -13.70 1.01 -18.18
C ARG A 21 -12.73 1.70 -17.23
N LEU A 22 -13.06 2.93 -16.84
CA LEU A 22 -12.50 3.56 -15.65
C LEU A 22 -12.67 2.51 -14.54
N SER A 23 -11.57 1.92 -14.06
CA SER A 23 -11.65 0.90 -13.03
C SER A 23 -12.37 1.51 -11.83
N THR A 24 -13.45 0.89 -11.39
CA THR A 24 -14.15 1.41 -10.22
C THR A 24 -13.24 1.19 -9.01
N ARG A 25 -13.18 2.15 -8.08
CA ARG A 25 -12.30 2.09 -6.88
C ARG A 25 -12.45 0.80 -6.04
N ARG A 26 -13.50 0.01 -6.26
CA ARG A 26 -13.73 -1.29 -5.61
C ARG A 26 -12.95 -2.44 -6.22
N ASP A 27 -12.30 -2.24 -7.37
CA ASP A 27 -11.54 -3.28 -8.05
C ASP A 27 -10.07 -3.35 -7.57
N GLN A 28 -9.66 -2.46 -6.66
CA GLN A 28 -8.34 -2.48 -6.04
C GLN A 28 -8.28 -3.46 -4.87
N VAL A 29 -7.26 -4.31 -4.89
CA VAL A 29 -6.83 -5.21 -3.82
C VAL A 29 -5.80 -4.49 -2.95
N LEU A 30 -6.16 -4.23 -1.70
CA LEU A 30 -5.30 -3.59 -0.72
C LEU A 30 -4.56 -4.66 0.10
N VAL A 31 -3.24 -4.59 0.13
CA VAL A 31 -2.39 -5.52 0.86
C VAL A 31 -1.61 -4.76 1.93
N TRP A 32 -1.82 -5.09 3.19
CA TRP A 32 -0.97 -4.61 4.27
C TRP A 32 0.25 -5.51 4.40
N VAL A 33 1.43 -4.91 4.51
CA VAL A 33 2.69 -5.67 4.61
C VAL A 33 3.40 -5.30 5.91
N LEU A 34 3.49 -6.26 6.82
CA LEU A 34 4.12 -6.11 8.13
C LEU A 34 5.37 -6.97 8.24
N GLY A 35 6.29 -6.53 9.09
CA GLY A 35 7.55 -7.21 9.34
C GLY A 35 8.55 -6.26 10.01
N GLY A 36 9.47 -6.82 10.78
CA GLY A 36 10.45 -6.08 11.56
C GLY A 36 11.51 -5.44 10.67
N PRO A 37 12.33 -4.52 11.21
CA PRO A 37 13.51 -4.04 10.50
C PRO A 37 14.37 -5.22 10.04
N GLY A 38 14.83 -5.19 8.78
CA GLY A 38 15.67 -6.26 8.22
C GLY A 38 14.94 -7.51 7.71
N SER A 39 13.63 -7.67 7.94
CA SER A 39 12.82 -8.84 7.49
C SER A 39 12.72 -9.02 5.96
N GLY A 40 13.25 -8.10 5.17
CA GLY A 40 13.23 -8.19 3.70
C GLY A 40 11.91 -7.80 3.03
N LYS A 41 10.85 -7.44 3.80
CA LYS A 41 9.54 -7.05 3.26
C LYS A 41 9.58 -5.98 2.15
N GLY A 42 10.46 -4.97 2.29
CA GLY A 42 10.59 -3.90 1.31
C GLY A 42 11.20 -4.38 -0.02
N THR A 43 12.16 -5.31 0.06
CA THR A 43 12.71 -5.99 -1.13
C THR A 43 11.63 -6.78 -1.85
N GLN A 44 10.80 -7.51 -1.09
CA GLN A 44 9.71 -8.29 -1.65
C GLN A 44 8.62 -7.41 -2.26
N CYS A 45 8.24 -6.30 -1.62
CA CYS A 45 7.29 -5.34 -2.19
C CYS A 45 7.77 -4.77 -3.53
N LYS A 46 9.06 -4.42 -3.66
CA LYS A 46 9.65 -3.96 -4.93
C LYS A 46 9.59 -5.04 -6.02
N LEU A 47 9.83 -6.30 -5.66
CA LEU A 47 9.70 -7.43 -6.59
C LEU A 47 8.24 -7.61 -7.04
N VAL A 48 7.29 -7.50 -6.11
CA VAL A 48 5.86 -7.59 -6.44
C VAL A 48 5.42 -6.44 -7.35
N GLN A 49 5.80 -5.20 -7.03
CA GLN A 49 5.57 -4.03 -7.87
C GLN A 49 6.07 -4.25 -9.30
N LYS A 50 7.31 -4.74 -9.46
CA LYS A 50 7.92 -4.99 -10.77
C LYS A 50 7.21 -6.10 -11.57
N ASN A 51 6.77 -7.16 -10.91
CA ASN A 51 6.30 -8.38 -11.59
C ASN A 51 4.77 -8.45 -11.75
N PHE A 52 4.00 -7.72 -10.93
CA PHE A 52 2.53 -7.84 -10.86
C PHE A 52 1.80 -6.52 -11.11
N ASP A 53 2.48 -5.49 -11.63
CA ASP A 53 1.91 -4.15 -11.89
C ASP A 53 1.18 -3.59 -10.66
N ALA A 54 1.86 -3.61 -9.53
CA ALA A 54 1.35 -3.16 -8.23
C ALA A 54 1.91 -1.78 -7.86
N GLU A 55 1.13 -1.02 -7.10
CA GLU A 55 1.60 0.21 -6.44
C GLU A 55 2.26 -0.15 -5.09
N HIS A 56 3.42 0.44 -4.79
CA HIS A 56 4.13 0.22 -3.52
C HIS A 56 4.15 1.51 -2.71
N LEU A 57 3.23 1.60 -1.75
CA LEU A 57 3.12 2.74 -0.84
C LEU A 57 3.90 2.46 0.45
N ILE A 58 4.77 3.40 0.81
CA ILE A 58 5.58 3.34 2.03
C ILE A 58 5.26 4.58 2.87
N PRO A 59 4.35 4.49 3.87
CA PRO A 59 3.96 5.65 4.69
C PRO A 59 5.13 6.40 5.30
N GLY A 60 6.16 5.67 5.76
CA GLY A 60 7.35 6.30 6.31
C GLY A 60 8.08 7.20 5.32
N GLU A 61 8.10 6.86 4.02
CA GLU A 61 8.65 7.74 2.98
C GLU A 61 7.73 8.90 2.65
N MET A 62 6.41 8.66 2.63
CA MET A 62 5.41 9.70 2.41
C MET A 62 5.50 10.78 3.49
N LEU A 63 5.63 10.37 4.74
CA LEU A 63 5.82 11.25 5.90
C LEU A 63 7.16 12.00 5.82
N ARG A 64 8.26 11.33 5.45
CA ARG A 64 9.55 12.01 5.23
C ARG A 64 9.50 13.04 4.11
N ARG A 65 8.76 12.77 3.03
CA ARG A 65 8.52 13.77 1.97
C ARG A 65 7.72 14.96 2.50
N GLU A 66 6.67 14.72 3.27
CA GLU A 66 5.88 15.81 3.85
C GLU A 66 6.71 16.64 4.84
N ALA A 67 7.53 16.00 5.67
CA ALA A 67 8.50 16.65 6.56
C ALA A 67 9.46 17.58 5.78
N SER A 68 9.96 17.12 4.62
CA SER A 68 10.90 17.90 3.81
C SER A 68 10.33 19.22 3.24
N ARG A 69 9.00 19.41 3.27
CA ARG A 69 8.33 20.63 2.79
C ARG A 69 8.49 21.83 3.74
N LYS A 70 9.04 21.63 4.95
CA LYS A 70 9.30 22.69 5.95
C LYS A 70 8.08 23.56 6.29
N THR A 71 6.89 23.00 6.18
CA THR A 71 5.65 23.60 6.69
C THR A 71 5.57 23.40 8.20
N GLU A 72 4.67 24.10 8.90
CA GLU A 72 4.47 23.87 10.33
C GLU A 72 4.14 22.40 10.64
N LEU A 73 3.28 21.79 9.81
CA LEU A 73 2.97 20.35 9.88
C LEU A 73 4.22 19.51 9.57
N GLY A 74 4.98 19.86 8.54
CA GLY A 74 6.21 19.17 8.16
C GLY A 74 7.23 19.13 9.30
N CYS A 75 7.46 20.26 9.98
CA CYS A 75 8.36 20.32 11.13
C CYS A 75 7.89 19.45 12.31
N LYS A 76 6.56 19.39 12.55
CA LYS A 76 5.97 18.51 13.57
C LYS A 76 6.18 17.03 13.22
N ILE A 77 5.98 16.66 11.95
CA ILE A 77 6.23 15.30 11.45
C ILE A 77 7.72 14.96 11.59
N GLU A 78 8.62 15.87 11.20
CA GLU A 78 10.07 15.68 11.30
C GLU A 78 10.50 15.37 12.73
N SER A 79 10.06 16.19 13.70
CA SER A 79 10.34 15.98 15.12
C SER A 79 9.84 14.61 15.60
N MET A 80 8.60 14.22 15.27
CA MET A 80 8.07 12.91 15.67
C MET A 80 8.88 11.75 15.07
N LEU A 81 9.28 11.86 13.80
CA LEU A 81 10.08 10.84 13.12
C LEU A 81 11.49 10.70 13.73
N MET A 82 12.14 11.82 14.06
CA MET A 82 13.46 11.84 14.71
C MET A 82 13.42 11.18 16.10
N ASP A 83 12.33 11.40 16.85
CA ASP A 83 12.13 10.81 18.18
C ASP A 83 11.68 9.33 18.13
N GLY A 84 11.56 8.74 16.93
CA GLY A 84 11.04 7.38 16.75
C GLY A 84 9.56 7.22 17.13
N ARG A 85 8.83 8.33 17.29
CA ARG A 85 7.40 8.32 17.64
C ARG A 85 6.54 7.97 16.42
N ILE A 86 5.41 7.32 16.67
CA ILE A 86 4.42 7.06 15.62
C ILE A 86 3.73 8.40 15.28
N VAL A 87 3.73 8.76 14.00
CA VAL A 87 3.01 9.94 13.53
C VAL A 87 1.50 9.66 13.60
N PRO A 88 0.68 10.59 14.13
CA PRO A 88 -0.74 10.38 14.32
C PRO A 88 -1.47 9.92 13.04
N PRO A 89 -2.49 9.07 13.19
CA PRO A 89 -3.26 8.57 12.06
C PRO A 89 -3.98 9.68 11.28
N THR A 90 -4.33 10.78 11.95
CA THR A 90 -4.93 11.99 11.35
C THR A 90 -4.04 12.65 10.30
N VAL A 91 -2.73 12.37 10.29
CA VAL A 91 -1.78 12.81 9.27
C VAL A 91 -1.50 11.68 8.27
N THR A 92 -1.27 10.47 8.77
CA THR A 92 -0.83 9.33 7.95
C THR A 92 -1.93 8.80 7.02
N VAL A 93 -3.17 8.69 7.50
CA VAL A 93 -4.29 8.11 6.76
C VAL A 93 -4.75 8.98 5.59
N PRO A 94 -4.85 10.33 5.70
CA PRO A 94 -5.13 11.17 4.54
C PRO A 94 -4.12 11.02 3.40
N LEU A 95 -2.83 10.99 3.72
CA LEU A 95 -1.76 10.79 2.72
C LEU A 95 -1.93 9.45 1.99
N LEU A 96 -2.22 8.37 2.74
CA LEU A 96 -2.50 7.06 2.16
C LEU A 96 -3.75 7.06 1.30
N LYS A 97 -4.84 7.66 1.78
CA LYS A 97 -6.12 7.74 1.05
C LYS A 97 -5.95 8.45 -0.28
N GLU A 98 -5.21 9.56 -0.32
CA GLU A 98 -4.88 10.29 -1.54
C GLU A 98 -4.05 9.43 -2.50
N ALA A 99 -2.99 8.78 -2.01
CA ALA A 99 -2.13 7.94 -2.84
C ALA A 99 -2.85 6.71 -3.42
N ILE A 100 -3.70 6.03 -2.63
CA ILE A 100 -4.54 4.92 -3.09
C ILE A 100 -5.51 5.39 -4.17
N ALA A 101 -6.09 6.59 -4.01
CA ALA A 101 -7.03 7.14 -4.99
C ALA A 101 -6.36 7.65 -6.27
N ALA A 102 -5.07 8.00 -6.21
CA ALA A 102 -4.31 8.54 -7.34
C ALA A 102 -3.75 7.45 -8.27
N THR A 103 -3.53 6.24 -7.76
CA THR A 103 -2.97 5.13 -8.55
C THR A 103 -4.07 4.40 -9.35
N ASP A 104 -3.74 4.00 -10.58
CA ASP A 104 -4.60 3.17 -11.44
C ASP A 104 -4.31 1.66 -11.29
N LYS A 105 -3.36 1.30 -10.42
CA LYS A 105 -2.95 -0.08 -10.17
C LYS A 105 -4.01 -0.83 -9.38
N LYS A 106 -4.22 -2.09 -9.77
CA LYS A 106 -5.20 -2.99 -9.13
C LYS A 106 -4.70 -3.55 -7.80
N ILE A 107 -3.39 -3.67 -7.62
CA ILE A 107 -2.80 -4.15 -6.36
C ILE A 107 -2.09 -2.98 -5.72
N VAL A 108 -2.39 -2.70 -4.46
CA VAL A 108 -1.71 -1.65 -3.69
C VAL A 108 -1.12 -2.27 -2.43
N LEU A 109 0.20 -2.28 -2.36
CA LEU A 109 0.97 -2.73 -1.21
C LEU A 109 1.21 -1.55 -0.27
N ILE A 110 0.85 -1.68 1.00
CA ILE A 110 1.08 -0.66 2.02
C ILE A 110 2.10 -1.21 3.03
N ASP A 111 3.36 -0.84 2.85
CA ASP A 111 4.50 -1.42 3.56
C ASP A 111 4.76 -0.73 4.91
N GLY A 112 4.64 -1.51 5.99
CA GLY A 112 4.80 -1.05 7.36
C GLY A 112 3.56 -0.36 7.92
N PHE A 113 2.37 -0.71 7.41
CA PHE A 113 1.07 -0.23 7.87
C PHE A 113 0.11 -1.40 8.10
N PRO A 114 -0.81 -1.31 9.08
CA PRO A 114 -0.86 -0.31 10.15
C PRO A 114 0.28 -0.50 11.17
N ARG A 115 0.71 0.58 11.84
CA ARG A 115 1.74 0.51 12.89
C ARG A 115 1.19 0.27 14.29
N ASP A 116 -0.08 0.59 14.49
CA ASP A 116 -0.82 0.40 15.72
C ASP A 116 -2.33 0.25 15.43
N LEU A 117 -3.12 0.02 16.47
CA LEU A 117 -4.57 -0.13 16.34
C LEU A 117 -5.27 1.18 15.96
N GLU A 118 -4.72 2.33 16.32
CA GLU A 118 -5.30 3.64 15.98
C GLU A 118 -5.18 3.93 14.47
N ASN A 119 -4.03 3.60 13.87
CA ASN A 119 -3.78 3.63 12.43
C ASN A 119 -4.81 2.79 11.69
N ARG A 120 -5.02 1.54 12.13
CA ARG A 120 -6.02 0.65 11.55
C ARG A 120 -7.42 1.24 11.67
N ALA A 121 -7.82 1.68 12.87
CA ALA A 121 -9.16 2.17 13.13
C ALA A 121 -9.49 3.43 12.29
N GLU A 122 -8.55 4.36 12.19
CA GLU A 122 -8.73 5.56 11.38
C GLU A 122 -8.75 5.23 9.88
N PHE A 123 -7.91 4.31 9.41
CA PHE A 123 -7.95 3.84 8.03
C PHE A 123 -9.32 3.25 7.69
N HIS A 124 -9.82 2.35 8.54
CA HIS A 124 -11.14 1.75 8.39
C HIS A 124 -12.23 2.81 8.30
N ARG A 125 -12.21 3.79 9.22
CA ARG A 125 -13.18 4.90 9.24
C ARG A 125 -13.10 5.74 7.97
N SER A 126 -11.90 6.06 7.51
CA SER A 126 -11.65 6.95 6.38
C SER A 126 -11.95 6.33 5.01
N LEU A 127 -11.78 5.01 4.86
CA LEU A 127 -11.97 4.27 3.60
C LEU A 127 -13.19 3.32 3.63
N ALA A 128 -13.85 3.14 4.77
CA ALA A 128 -14.93 2.17 5.00
C ALA A 128 -14.52 0.71 4.68
N ARG A 129 -13.23 0.38 4.83
CA ARG A 129 -12.67 -0.97 4.63
C ARG A 129 -11.27 -1.09 5.26
N ASP A 130 -10.88 -2.33 5.55
CA ASP A 130 -9.50 -2.71 5.88
C ASP A 130 -8.74 -3.17 4.61
N CYS A 131 -7.59 -3.82 4.77
CA CYS A 131 -6.95 -4.57 3.69
C CYS A 131 -7.74 -5.83 3.31
N ASP A 132 -7.53 -6.30 2.08
CA ASP A 132 -8.02 -7.60 1.61
C ASP A 132 -7.05 -8.73 1.96
N LEU A 133 -5.77 -8.41 2.12
CA LEU A 133 -4.72 -9.36 2.48
C LEU A 133 -3.71 -8.72 3.45
N LEU A 134 -3.31 -9.48 4.46
CA LEU A 134 -2.21 -9.14 5.36
C LEU A 134 -1.04 -10.10 5.09
N LEU A 135 0.10 -9.55 4.67
CA LEU A 135 1.36 -10.29 4.54
C LEU A 135 2.24 -9.97 5.74
N VAL A 136 2.67 -11.00 6.46
CA VAL A 136 3.57 -10.88 7.62
C VAL A 136 4.88 -11.56 7.30
N TYR A 137 5.98 -10.81 7.41
CA TYR A 137 7.34 -11.31 7.29
C TYR A 137 7.91 -11.53 8.69
N GLU A 138 7.95 -12.80 9.09
CA GLU A 138 8.58 -13.26 10.33
C GLU A 138 10.12 -13.24 10.23
N TRP A 139 10.78 -13.17 11.39
CA TRP A 139 12.23 -13.19 11.54
C TRP A 139 12.63 -14.24 12.57
#